data_AF-A0A3N2G5A0-F1
#
_entry.id   AF-A0A3N2G5A0-F1
#
_cell.length_a   1.000
_cell.length_b   1.000
_cell.length_c   1.000
_cell.angle_alpha   90.00
_cell.angle_beta   90.00
_cell.angle_gamma   90.00
#
_symmetry.space_group_name_H-M   'P 1'
#
loop_
_entity.id
_entity.type
_entity.pdbx_description
1 polymer ?
#
loop_
_entity_poly.entity_id
_entity_poly.type
_entity_poly.pdbx_seq_one_letter_code
_entity_poly.pdbx_strand_id
1 'polypeptide(L)'
;MADKRTAFDPAVHGFGFPNAFVDVLLTLPNGMKISTAGRCGGMAYASLDLFHSGAPAPRWGAGLYAPERVPPDDNWLADVIRGRLFDSFRVLSAATFVTWSMHPDGPLGPLKGVARWTSQDELPQVVRAVDEGRPVPLGLVVARSIGAIGKNHQVVAHGYSRTDGVTSLLITDSNSPGREVTLTPVKGGWKASNGPTWRGFFVQDYKPRKPTVLTRAPADPARAIGPGSVVVLSHVWTGATLHADGTPWSYDGCPLGTRVTAVRSTASDGERWAVEPGAAGLVRLRHVATGSYLGSPGGSRSPVTGQQGVRIGSTPDEWRVEVEGSWTAGSRVRLVHAATGAALHSHLHSDERATGGQQEVTGFAGRDDNDWWTVLETR
;
A
#
# COMPACT_ATOMS: atom_id res chain seq x y z
N MET A 1 -25.49 5.48 25.28
CA MET A 1 -24.22 5.20 24.56
C MET A 1 -23.90 6.40 23.69
N ALA A 2 -22.67 6.88 23.70
CA ALA A 2 -22.23 7.96 22.83
C ALA A 2 -21.05 7.46 22.01
N ASP A 3 -21.30 7.26 20.72
CA ASP A 3 -20.30 6.80 19.75
C ASP A 3 -19.87 7.99 18.91
N LYS A 4 -18.57 8.14 18.72
CA LYS A 4 -18.00 9.16 17.83
C LYS A 4 -16.90 8.58 16.98
N ARG A 5 -16.91 8.94 15.70
CA ARG A 5 -15.90 8.56 14.70
C ARG A 5 -15.44 9.81 13.95
N THR A 6 -14.19 9.81 13.52
CA THR A 6 -13.69 10.73 12.51
C THR A 6 -14.10 10.24 11.12
N ALA A 7 -13.72 10.97 10.07
CA ALA A 7 -13.95 10.54 8.69
C ALA A 7 -12.97 9.43 8.24
N PHE A 8 -12.05 8.99 9.08
CA PHE A 8 -11.13 7.91 8.75
C PHE A 8 -11.88 6.57 8.75
N ASP A 9 -12.00 5.98 7.57
CA ASP A 9 -12.55 4.64 7.34
C ASP A 9 -11.41 3.61 7.10
N PRO A 10 -11.29 2.55 7.92
CA PRO A 10 -10.31 1.47 7.74
C PRO A 10 -10.38 0.77 6.36
N ALA A 11 -11.56 0.67 5.75
CA ALA A 11 -11.77 0.01 4.46
C ALA A 11 -11.41 0.89 3.26
N VAL A 12 -11.26 2.20 3.47
CA VAL A 12 -10.92 3.19 2.42
C VAL A 12 -9.48 3.66 2.55
N HIS A 13 -9.02 3.94 3.77
CA HIS A 13 -7.71 4.53 4.03
C HIS A 13 -6.67 3.52 4.53
N GLY A 14 -7.13 2.36 5.04
CA GLY A 14 -6.25 1.25 5.42
C GLY A 14 -5.85 0.39 4.22
N PHE A 15 -4.73 -0.31 4.34
CA PHE A 15 -4.26 -1.24 3.30
C PHE A 15 -5.01 -2.57 3.37
N GLY A 16 -5.27 -3.19 2.21
CA GLY A 16 -5.99 -4.47 2.08
C GLY A 16 -5.18 -5.72 2.45
N PHE A 17 -3.93 -5.55 2.89
CA PHE A 17 -3.02 -6.64 3.27
C PHE A 17 -2.53 -6.46 4.72
N PRO A 18 -2.20 -7.56 5.42
CA PRO A 18 -1.77 -7.52 6.81
C PRO A 18 -0.36 -6.94 6.98
N ASN A 19 0.01 -6.60 8.21
CA ASN A 19 1.41 -6.38 8.58
C ASN A 19 2.18 -7.72 8.65
N ALA A 20 2.49 -8.32 7.50
CA ALA A 20 3.30 -9.53 7.38
C ALA A 20 4.71 -9.26 6.83
N PHE A 21 5.16 -8.00 6.89
CA PHE A 21 6.53 -7.65 6.54
C PHE A 21 7.53 -8.28 7.52
N VAL A 22 8.74 -8.54 7.04
CA VAL A 22 9.85 -9.00 7.87
C VAL A 22 10.32 -7.94 8.86
N ASP A 23 10.89 -8.40 9.96
CA ASP A 23 11.43 -7.55 11.02
C ASP A 23 12.53 -6.62 10.51
N VAL A 24 12.52 -5.39 11.02
CA VAL A 24 13.54 -4.38 10.71
C VAL A 24 14.21 -3.92 12.00
N LEU A 25 15.54 -3.85 11.96
CA LEU A 25 16.34 -3.24 13.02
C LEU A 25 16.29 -1.71 12.88
N LEU A 26 15.76 -1.04 13.90
CA LEU A 26 15.64 0.41 13.97
C LEU A 26 16.56 0.96 15.06
N THR A 27 17.05 2.18 14.86
CA THR A 27 17.76 2.94 15.89
C THR A 27 16.85 4.06 16.38
N LEU A 28 16.52 4.04 17.67
CA LEU A 28 15.75 5.08 18.33
C LEU A 28 16.55 6.38 18.47
N PRO A 29 15.92 7.53 18.76
CA PRO A 29 16.62 8.82 18.91
C PRO A 29 17.71 8.82 20.00
N ASN A 30 17.60 7.93 20.98
CA ASN A 30 18.59 7.74 22.04
C ASN A 30 19.74 6.77 21.67
N GLY A 31 19.83 6.32 20.41
CA GLY A 31 20.86 5.41 19.92
C GLY A 31 20.61 3.92 20.17
N MET A 32 19.52 3.56 20.88
CA MET A 32 19.19 2.16 21.14
C MET A 32 18.69 1.46 19.87
N LYS A 33 19.19 0.26 19.60
CA LYS A 33 18.73 -0.58 18.49
C LYS A 33 17.60 -1.51 18.94
N ILE A 34 16.49 -1.52 18.20
CA ILE A 34 15.33 -2.37 18.46
C ILE A 34 14.98 -3.16 17.19
N SER A 35 14.62 -4.43 17.32
CA SER A 35 13.95 -5.17 16.23
C SER A 35 12.45 -4.93 16.34
N THR A 36 11.79 -4.63 15.24
CA THR A 36 10.32 -4.46 15.20
C THR A 36 9.67 -5.64 14.50
N ALA A 37 8.51 -6.09 15.00
CA ALA A 37 7.72 -7.13 14.35
C ALA A 37 6.95 -6.53 13.15
N GLY A 38 7.58 -6.53 11.98
CA GLY A 38 7.04 -5.93 10.74
C GLY A 38 7.05 -4.39 10.72
N ARG A 39 6.12 -3.78 9.98
CA ARG A 39 6.09 -2.35 9.62
C ARG A 39 4.79 -1.63 10.06
N CYS A 40 4.18 -2.03 11.17
CA CYS A 40 2.89 -1.48 11.64
C CYS A 40 2.87 0.05 11.78
N GLY A 41 3.92 0.66 12.31
CA GLY A 41 4.06 2.12 12.41
C GLY A 41 4.06 2.81 11.05
N GLY A 42 4.73 2.19 10.08
CA GLY A 42 4.73 2.66 8.70
C GLY A 42 3.36 2.59 8.05
N MET A 43 2.62 1.51 8.27
CA MET A 43 1.26 1.36 7.76
C MET A 43 0.28 2.36 8.41
N ALA A 44 0.41 2.59 9.72
CA ALA A 44 -0.39 3.58 10.44
C ALA A 44 -0.12 5.01 9.93
N TYR A 45 1.16 5.39 9.77
CA TYR A 45 1.53 6.73 9.30
C TYR A 45 1.18 6.95 7.83
N ALA A 46 1.40 5.95 6.97
CA ALA A 46 1.07 6.05 5.54
C ALA A 46 -0.45 6.10 5.30
N SER A 47 -1.27 5.37 6.07
CA SER A 47 -2.73 5.48 5.98
C SER A 47 -3.25 6.84 6.43
N LEU A 48 -2.65 7.44 7.46
CA LEU A 48 -2.94 8.82 7.86
C LEU A 48 -2.52 9.83 6.78
N ASP A 49 -1.39 9.64 6.11
CA ASP A 49 -0.95 10.50 4.99
C ASP A 49 -1.99 10.51 3.87
N LEU A 50 -2.48 9.32 3.49
CA LEU A 50 -3.54 9.14 2.50
C LEU A 50 -4.82 9.85 2.92
N PHE A 51 -5.32 9.58 4.13
CA PHE A 51 -6.50 10.24 4.70
C PHE A 51 -6.39 11.77 4.68
N HIS A 52 -5.28 12.34 5.17
CA HIS A 52 -5.08 13.79 5.21
C HIS A 52 -4.94 14.41 3.81
N SER A 53 -4.53 13.63 2.82
CA SER A 53 -4.50 14.06 1.41
C SER A 53 -5.85 13.92 0.69
N GLY A 54 -6.87 13.35 1.34
CA GLY A 54 -8.15 13.00 0.71
C GLY A 54 -8.03 11.88 -0.32
N ALA A 55 -6.96 11.09 -0.26
CA ALA A 55 -6.72 9.97 -1.17
C ALA A 55 -7.06 8.64 -0.48
N PRO A 56 -7.68 7.70 -1.20
CA PRO A 56 -7.88 6.34 -0.71
C PRO A 56 -6.59 5.50 -0.84
N ALA A 57 -6.52 4.42 -0.07
CA ALA A 57 -5.50 3.40 -0.26
C ALA A 57 -5.84 2.51 -1.48
N PRO A 58 -4.83 1.94 -2.16
CA PRO A 58 -5.08 0.87 -3.13
C PRO A 58 -5.79 -0.29 -2.46
N ARG A 59 -6.80 -0.86 -3.13
CA ARG A 59 -7.58 -2.01 -2.63
C ARG A 59 -6.89 -3.36 -2.86
N TRP A 60 -5.57 -3.36 -2.90
CA TRP A 60 -4.75 -4.55 -3.08
C TRP A 60 -4.81 -5.46 -1.84
N GLY A 61 -5.35 -6.66 -2.04
CA GLY A 61 -5.52 -7.66 -0.98
C GLY A 61 -4.28 -8.53 -0.78
N ALA A 62 -4.22 -9.23 0.36
CA ALA A 62 -3.13 -10.17 0.66
C ALA A 62 -2.93 -11.26 -0.41
N GLY A 63 -4.00 -11.72 -1.07
CA GLY A 63 -3.93 -12.72 -2.13
C GLY A 63 -3.13 -12.25 -3.35
N LEU A 64 -3.11 -10.93 -3.63
CA LEU A 64 -2.30 -10.34 -4.69
C LEU A 64 -0.80 -10.56 -4.47
N TYR A 65 -0.38 -10.79 -3.22
CA TYR A 65 1.01 -10.96 -2.83
C TYR A 65 1.28 -12.33 -2.20
N ALA A 66 0.42 -13.33 -2.43
CA ALA A 66 0.70 -14.68 -1.96
C ALA A 66 2.01 -15.23 -2.58
N PRO A 67 2.82 -15.98 -1.81
CA PRO A 67 2.57 -16.42 -0.44
C PRO A 67 2.94 -15.42 0.68
N GLU A 68 3.74 -14.38 0.40
CA GLU A 68 4.27 -13.44 1.41
C GLU A 68 3.19 -12.54 2.03
N ARG A 69 2.07 -12.37 1.33
CA ARG A 69 0.89 -11.58 1.73
C ARG A 69 1.13 -10.07 1.84
N VAL A 70 2.30 -9.58 1.47
CA VAL A 70 2.67 -8.16 1.44
C VAL A 70 3.42 -7.82 0.16
N PRO A 71 3.36 -6.56 -0.32
CA PRO A 71 4.22 -6.14 -1.43
C PRO A 71 5.70 -6.40 -1.08
N PRO A 72 6.50 -6.92 -2.03
CA PRO A 72 7.91 -7.22 -1.79
C PRO A 72 8.73 -5.95 -1.59
N ASP A 73 10.00 -6.11 -1.18
CA ASP A 73 10.95 -4.99 -1.27
C ASP A 73 11.10 -4.53 -2.74
N ASP A 74 11.48 -3.27 -2.94
CA ASP A 74 11.48 -2.54 -4.23
C ASP A 74 10.08 -2.29 -4.85
N ASN A 75 9.02 -2.84 -4.25
CA ASN A 75 7.68 -2.32 -4.46
C ASN A 75 7.58 -0.92 -3.87
N TRP A 76 7.15 0.07 -4.64
CA TRP A 76 7.11 1.46 -4.16
C TRP A 76 6.23 1.61 -2.89
N LEU A 77 5.18 0.80 -2.73
CA LEU A 77 4.32 0.86 -1.53
C LEU A 77 5.04 0.33 -0.30
N ALA A 78 5.79 -0.77 -0.45
CA ALA A 78 6.62 -1.32 0.60
C ALA A 78 7.70 -0.30 1.04
N ASP A 79 8.29 0.42 0.09
CA ASP A 79 9.26 1.49 0.34
C ASP A 79 8.66 2.67 1.10
N VAL A 80 7.45 3.11 0.70
CA VAL A 80 6.73 4.19 1.39
C VAL A 80 6.43 3.77 2.84
N ILE A 81 5.88 2.56 3.03
CA ILE A 81 5.58 2.02 4.36
C ILE A 81 6.86 1.91 5.19
N ARG A 82 7.97 1.41 4.61
CA ARG A 82 9.27 1.32 5.29
C ARG A 82 9.78 2.70 5.69
N GLY A 83 9.72 3.69 4.81
CA GLY A 83 10.11 5.07 5.14
C GLY A 83 9.30 5.64 6.31
N ARG A 84 7.98 5.44 6.29
CA ARG A 84 7.08 5.88 7.36
C ARG A 84 7.27 5.12 8.67
N LEU A 85 7.71 3.87 8.62
CA LEU A 85 8.12 3.13 9.82
C LEU A 85 9.25 3.88 10.53
N PHE A 86 10.33 4.23 9.81
CA PHE A 86 11.44 5.00 10.38
C PHE A 86 10.96 6.35 10.91
N ASP A 87 10.08 7.05 10.20
CA ASP A 87 9.52 8.33 10.65
C ASP A 87 8.78 8.18 11.99
N SER A 88 8.00 7.11 12.17
CA SER A 88 7.25 6.86 13.41
C SER A 88 8.14 6.59 14.63
N PHE A 89 9.41 6.23 14.42
CA PHE A 89 10.40 6.07 15.49
C PHE A 89 11.34 7.26 15.64
N ARG A 90 11.26 8.27 14.76
CA ARG A 90 12.06 9.52 14.82
C ARG A 90 11.33 10.67 15.50
N VAL A 91 10.16 10.43 16.07
CA VAL A 91 9.40 11.42 16.85
C VAL A 91 9.66 11.27 18.34
N LEU A 92 9.45 12.33 19.12
CA LEU A 92 9.78 12.35 20.55
C LEU A 92 8.96 11.33 21.35
N SER A 93 7.65 11.23 21.06
CA SER A 93 6.78 10.24 21.68
C SER A 93 7.26 8.79 21.50
N ALA A 94 8.09 8.47 20.50
CA ALA A 94 8.59 7.10 20.29
C ALA A 94 9.46 6.61 21.46
N ALA A 95 10.10 7.53 22.21
CA ALA A 95 10.82 7.19 23.43
C ALA A 95 9.91 6.56 24.50
N THR A 96 8.60 6.83 24.46
CA THR A 96 7.61 6.25 25.37
C THR A 96 7.56 4.73 25.28
N PHE A 97 7.83 4.14 24.11
CA PHE A 97 7.96 2.68 24.00
C PHE A 97 9.04 2.12 24.91
N VAL A 98 10.14 2.84 25.11
CA VAL A 98 11.24 2.41 25.99
C VAL A 98 10.86 2.63 27.44
N THR A 99 10.47 3.86 27.77
CA THR A 99 10.22 4.27 29.16
C THR A 99 9.09 3.46 29.77
N TRP A 100 7.98 3.26 29.06
CA TRP A 100 6.85 2.47 29.55
C TRP A 100 7.13 0.97 29.55
N SER A 101 8.02 0.48 28.68
CA SER A 101 8.40 -0.93 28.72
C SER A 101 9.20 -1.29 29.96
N MET A 102 9.86 -0.31 30.59
CA MET A 102 10.63 -0.48 31.82
C MET A 102 9.85 -0.09 33.09
N HIS A 103 8.64 0.46 32.94
CA HIS A 103 7.87 0.99 34.06
C HIS A 103 6.78 -0.01 34.55
N PRO A 104 6.52 -0.06 35.87
CA PRO A 104 5.39 -0.82 36.39
C PRO A 104 4.02 -0.32 35.91
N ASP A 105 3.05 -1.22 35.90
CA ASP A 105 1.67 -0.90 35.49
C ASP A 105 0.91 -0.13 36.57
N GLY A 106 1.09 -0.57 37.81
CA GLY A 106 0.55 0.07 39.00
C GLY A 106 1.39 1.25 39.46
N PRO A 107 0.85 2.10 40.34
CA PRO A 107 1.59 3.21 40.89
C PRO A 107 2.78 2.74 41.75
N LEU A 108 3.87 3.51 41.73
CA LEU A 108 5.00 3.40 42.64
C LEU A 108 4.96 4.62 43.57
N GLY A 109 4.28 4.49 44.71
CA GLY A 109 4.03 5.62 45.60
C GLY A 109 3.27 6.76 44.87
N PRO A 110 3.82 7.99 44.80
CA PRO A 110 3.18 9.11 44.10
C PRO A 110 3.29 9.03 42.56
N LEU A 111 4.17 8.17 42.03
CA LEU A 111 4.39 8.07 40.59
C LEU A 111 3.30 7.20 39.93
N LYS A 112 2.69 7.73 38.86
CA LYS A 112 1.73 6.98 38.03
C LYS A 112 2.44 5.79 37.37
N GLY A 113 1.75 4.67 37.28
CA GLY A 113 2.14 3.57 36.40
C GLY A 113 1.49 3.68 35.02
N VAL A 114 1.84 2.76 34.12
CA VAL A 114 1.35 2.70 32.74
C VAL A 114 -0.18 2.77 32.65
N ALA A 115 -0.89 2.10 33.56
CA ALA A 115 -2.36 2.09 33.55
C ALA A 115 -2.96 3.48 33.83
N ARG A 116 -2.37 4.25 34.76
CA ARG A 116 -2.84 5.61 35.09
C ARG A 116 -2.44 6.62 34.03
N TRP A 117 -1.23 6.54 33.47
CA TRP A 117 -0.86 7.39 32.33
C TRP A 117 -1.80 7.17 31.15
N THR A 118 -2.08 5.91 30.80
CA THR A 118 -3.01 5.59 29.70
C THR A 118 -4.41 6.16 29.96
N SER A 119 -4.98 5.91 31.14
CA SER A 119 -6.38 6.27 31.41
C SER A 119 -6.60 7.74 31.74
N GLN A 120 -5.64 8.40 32.39
CA GLN A 120 -5.81 9.77 32.89
C GLN A 120 -5.16 10.82 31.98
N ASP A 121 -4.11 10.46 31.24
CA ASP A 121 -3.32 11.43 30.47
C ASP A 121 -3.49 11.20 28.96
N GLU A 122 -3.46 9.94 28.49
CA GLU A 122 -3.50 9.63 27.05
C GLU A 122 -4.93 9.50 26.50
N LEU A 123 -5.83 8.77 27.19
CA LEU A 123 -7.21 8.58 26.75
C LEU A 123 -7.96 9.91 26.52
N PRO A 124 -7.87 10.93 27.40
CA PRO A 124 -8.51 12.23 27.14
C PRO A 124 -7.98 12.93 25.88
N GLN A 125 -6.69 12.74 25.54
CA GLN A 125 -6.11 13.31 24.32
C GLN A 125 -6.68 12.65 23.07
N VAL A 126 -6.87 11.32 23.09
CA VAL A 126 -7.52 10.59 21.98
C VAL A 126 -8.96 11.05 21.80
N VAL A 127 -9.72 11.14 22.90
CA VAL A 127 -11.10 11.62 22.89
C VAL A 127 -11.17 13.03 22.29
N ARG A 128 -10.34 13.96 22.75
CA ARG A 128 -10.29 15.34 22.23
C ARG A 128 -9.96 15.36 20.73
N ALA A 129 -8.97 14.59 20.29
CA ALA A 129 -8.60 14.55 18.88
C ALA A 129 -9.73 14.00 18.01
N VAL A 130 -10.39 12.91 18.43
CA VAL A 130 -11.58 12.38 17.75
C VAL A 130 -12.71 13.40 17.77
N ASP A 131 -12.86 14.13 18.88
CA ASP A 131 -13.89 15.15 18.99
C ASP A 131 -13.72 16.28 17.96
N GLU A 132 -12.47 16.61 17.64
CA GLU A 132 -12.03 17.54 16.59
C GLU A 132 -12.01 16.93 15.17
N GLY A 133 -12.46 15.67 15.01
CA GLY A 133 -12.46 14.96 13.73
C GLY A 133 -11.08 14.46 13.27
N ARG A 134 -10.09 14.43 14.16
CA ARG A 134 -8.70 14.09 13.86
C ARG A 134 -8.35 12.67 14.33
N PRO A 135 -8.13 11.70 13.42
CA PRO A 135 -7.57 10.40 13.80
C PRO A 135 -6.12 10.57 14.26
N VAL A 136 -5.66 9.72 15.18
CA VAL A 136 -4.32 9.82 15.77
C VAL A 136 -3.63 8.46 15.81
N PRO A 137 -2.32 8.38 15.55
CA PRO A 137 -1.59 7.13 15.77
C PRO A 137 -1.41 6.90 17.26
N LEU A 138 -1.52 5.64 17.68
CA LEU A 138 -1.28 5.20 19.04
C LEU A 138 -0.10 4.24 19.09
N GLY A 139 0.72 4.35 20.13
CA GLY A 139 1.68 3.32 20.50
C GLY A 139 1.06 2.41 21.55
N LEU A 140 0.90 1.12 21.23
CA LEU A 140 0.37 0.11 22.13
C LEU A 140 1.53 -0.62 22.82
N VAL A 141 1.47 -0.70 24.16
CA VAL A 141 2.56 -1.23 24.98
C VAL A 141 2.17 -2.58 25.57
N VAL A 142 2.97 -3.60 25.29
CA VAL A 142 2.89 -4.93 25.92
C VAL A 142 4.20 -5.31 26.62
N ALA A 143 5.33 -4.85 26.09
CA ALA A 143 6.68 -5.25 26.49
C ALA A 143 7.06 -4.80 27.89
N ARG A 144 7.48 -5.70 28.78
CA ARG A 144 7.91 -5.38 30.17
C ARG A 144 9.43 -5.29 30.36
N SER A 145 10.17 -5.25 29.25
CA SER A 145 11.62 -5.16 29.25
C SER A 145 12.11 -4.61 27.91
N ILE A 146 13.33 -4.11 27.87
CA ILE A 146 13.96 -3.59 26.65
C ILE A 146 14.01 -4.66 25.55
N GLY A 147 14.38 -5.89 25.89
CA GLY A 147 14.46 -7.00 24.94
C GLY A 147 13.10 -7.41 24.33
N ALA A 148 11.99 -6.96 24.91
CA ALA A 148 10.66 -7.23 24.41
C ALA A 148 10.03 -6.06 23.63
N ILE A 149 10.70 -4.91 23.49
CA ILE A 149 10.13 -3.68 22.88
C ILE A 149 9.56 -3.94 21.48
N GLY A 150 10.16 -4.85 20.70
CA GLY A 150 9.67 -5.23 19.38
C GLY A 150 8.26 -5.84 19.35
N LYS A 151 7.72 -6.25 20.50
CA LYS A 151 6.35 -6.77 20.67
C LYS A 151 5.32 -5.65 20.85
N ASN A 152 5.76 -4.42 21.08
CA ASN A 152 4.88 -3.26 21.06
C ASN A 152 4.35 -3.03 19.65
N HIS A 153 3.25 -2.29 19.53
CA HIS A 153 2.53 -2.17 18.26
C HIS A 153 2.05 -0.75 18.01
N GLN A 154 1.69 -0.46 16.76
CA GLN A 154 1.25 0.87 16.34
C GLN A 154 -0.04 0.74 15.54
N VAL A 155 -1.02 1.56 15.86
CA VAL A 155 -2.38 1.55 15.29
C VAL A 155 -2.87 2.97 15.08
N VAL A 156 -3.97 3.16 14.36
CA VAL A 156 -4.64 4.47 14.23
C VAL A 156 -5.94 4.44 15.02
N ALA A 157 -6.11 5.33 16.00
CA ALA A 157 -7.41 5.57 16.63
C ALA A 157 -8.21 6.58 15.81
N HIS A 158 -9.44 6.22 15.47
CA HIS A 158 -10.34 7.04 14.66
C HIS A 158 -11.72 7.17 15.28
N GLY A 159 -11.95 6.64 16.46
CA GLY A 159 -13.21 6.79 17.16
C GLY A 159 -13.16 6.32 18.60
N TYR A 160 -14.28 6.50 19.30
CA TYR A 160 -14.54 5.91 20.60
C TYR A 160 -16.03 5.61 20.77
N SER A 161 -16.32 4.69 21.69
CA SER A 161 -17.66 4.40 22.18
C SER A 161 -17.68 4.55 23.70
N ARG A 162 -18.75 5.14 24.23
CA ARG A 162 -19.00 5.25 25.68
C ARG A 162 -20.25 4.50 26.09
N THR A 163 -20.06 3.52 26.97
CA THR A 163 -21.12 2.71 27.56
C THR A 163 -20.91 2.66 29.08
N ASP A 164 -21.91 3.05 29.86
CA ASP A 164 -21.88 3.00 31.33
C ASP A 164 -20.63 3.66 31.96
N GLY A 165 -20.22 4.80 31.42
CA GLY A 165 -19.03 5.54 31.86
C GLY A 165 -17.69 4.94 31.40
N VAL A 166 -17.71 3.79 30.74
CA VAL A 166 -16.53 3.14 30.16
C VAL A 166 -16.31 3.62 28.74
N THR A 167 -15.11 4.14 28.45
CA THR A 167 -14.71 4.56 27.09
C THR A 167 -13.87 3.47 26.44
N SER A 168 -14.34 2.90 25.32
CA SER A 168 -13.56 2.02 24.44
C SER A 168 -13.13 2.79 23.19
N LEU A 169 -11.94 2.49 22.67
CA LEU A 169 -11.44 3.12 21.44
C LEU A 169 -11.76 2.28 20.21
N LEU A 170 -12.00 2.94 19.08
CA LEU A 170 -12.15 2.35 17.77
C LEU A 170 -10.86 2.61 16.99
N ILE A 171 -10.17 1.54 16.61
CA ILE A 171 -8.85 1.59 16.01
C ILE A 171 -8.80 0.83 14.69
N THR A 172 -7.90 1.27 13.81
CA THR A 172 -7.44 0.51 12.65
C THR A 172 -6.12 -0.17 13.02
N ASP A 173 -6.13 -1.49 13.02
CA ASP A 173 -4.97 -2.34 13.24
C ASP A 173 -4.56 -2.99 11.92
N SER A 174 -3.30 -2.82 11.52
CA SER A 174 -2.74 -3.43 10.30
C SER A 174 -2.75 -4.96 10.31
N ASN A 175 -2.95 -5.60 11.46
CA ASN A 175 -3.18 -7.04 11.57
C ASN A 175 -4.64 -7.44 11.30
N SER A 176 -5.53 -6.49 11.06
CA SER A 176 -6.95 -6.70 10.74
C SER A 176 -7.37 -5.83 9.55
N PRO A 177 -6.83 -6.08 8.34
CA PRO A 177 -7.04 -5.25 7.16
C PRO A 177 -8.52 -4.95 6.88
N GLY A 178 -8.83 -3.68 6.60
CA GLY A 178 -10.17 -3.21 6.25
C GLY A 178 -11.22 -3.31 7.36
N ARG A 179 -10.85 -3.65 8.60
CA ARG A 179 -11.79 -3.85 9.70
C ARG A 179 -11.49 -2.93 10.88
N GLU A 180 -12.55 -2.40 11.49
CA GLU A 180 -12.48 -1.71 12.78
C GLU A 180 -12.19 -2.74 13.89
N VAL A 181 -11.25 -2.39 14.77
CA VAL A 181 -10.92 -3.15 15.99
C VAL A 181 -11.31 -2.28 17.19
N THR A 182 -11.91 -2.89 18.20
CA THR A 182 -12.28 -2.19 19.43
C THR A 182 -11.25 -2.47 20.51
N LEU A 183 -10.73 -1.42 21.14
CA LEU A 183 -9.84 -1.50 22.29
C LEU A 183 -10.62 -1.14 23.56
N THR A 184 -10.98 -2.16 24.33
CA THR A 184 -11.84 -2.05 25.51
C THR A 184 -11.01 -2.11 26.79
N PRO A 185 -11.23 -1.21 27.76
CA PRO A 185 -10.51 -1.28 29.03
C PRO A 185 -10.91 -2.55 29.80
N VAL A 186 -9.92 -3.22 30.37
CA VAL A 186 -10.07 -4.41 31.21
C VAL A 186 -9.23 -4.24 32.48
N LYS A 187 -9.39 -5.13 33.46
CA LYS A 187 -8.55 -5.11 34.67
C LYS A 187 -7.07 -5.24 34.27
N GLY A 188 -6.29 -4.19 34.54
CA GLY A 188 -4.85 -4.17 34.29
C GLY A 188 -4.42 -3.90 32.85
N GLY A 189 -5.32 -3.46 31.97
CA GLY A 189 -4.95 -3.13 30.59
C GLY A 189 -6.13 -2.89 29.65
N TRP A 190 -5.92 -3.22 28.39
CA TRP A 190 -6.85 -2.97 27.29
C TRP A 190 -6.90 -4.17 26.35
N LYS A 191 -8.09 -4.73 26.15
CA LYS A 191 -8.32 -5.88 25.27
C LYS A 191 -8.72 -5.40 23.89
N ALA A 192 -7.97 -5.82 22.87
CA ALA A 192 -8.36 -5.62 21.49
C ALA A 192 -9.31 -6.73 21.03
N SER A 193 -10.35 -6.39 20.27
CA SER A 193 -11.35 -7.35 19.77
C SER A 193 -10.76 -8.39 18.81
N ASN A 194 -9.59 -8.12 18.23
CA ASN A 194 -8.83 -9.06 17.40
C ASN A 194 -7.88 -9.97 18.21
N GLY A 195 -7.89 -9.90 19.55
CA GLY A 195 -7.23 -10.90 20.42
C GLY A 195 -6.21 -10.36 21.43
N PRO A 196 -5.22 -9.53 21.03
CA PRO A 196 -4.17 -9.07 21.93
C PRO A 196 -4.69 -8.29 23.15
N THR A 197 -3.94 -8.34 24.25
CA THR A 197 -4.16 -7.48 25.42
C THR A 197 -2.93 -6.63 25.65
N TRP A 198 -3.15 -5.32 25.76
CA TRP A 198 -2.13 -4.30 25.90
C TRP A 198 -2.15 -3.77 27.33
N ARG A 199 -0.99 -3.47 27.90
CA ARG A 199 -0.91 -2.91 29.27
C ARG A 199 -1.34 -1.45 29.30
N GLY A 200 -1.14 -0.76 28.18
CA GLY A 200 -1.47 0.65 28.01
C GLY A 200 -1.23 1.09 26.58
N PHE A 201 -1.53 2.36 26.33
CA PHE A 201 -1.24 3.03 25.07
C PHE A 201 -0.91 4.49 25.33
N PHE A 202 -0.27 5.12 24.35
CA PHE A 202 -0.02 6.56 24.32
C PHE A 202 -0.27 7.12 22.92
N VAL A 203 -0.60 8.40 22.84
CA VAL A 203 -0.71 9.13 21.56
C VAL A 203 0.68 9.35 20.99
N GLN A 204 0.89 8.93 19.75
CA GLN A 204 2.14 9.19 19.05
C GLN A 204 2.10 10.52 18.30
N ASP A 205 3.22 11.24 18.37
CA ASP A 205 3.48 12.44 17.59
C ASP A 205 3.46 12.09 16.10
N TYR A 206 2.62 12.78 15.34
CA TYR A 206 2.45 12.53 13.92
C TYR A 206 2.90 13.73 13.10
N LYS A 207 3.79 13.50 12.13
CA LYS A 207 4.20 14.49 11.13
C LYS A 207 3.64 14.07 9.77
N PRO A 208 2.61 14.77 9.25
CA PRO A 208 2.06 14.48 7.93
C PRO A 208 3.13 14.53 6.85
N ARG A 209 3.08 13.59 5.91
CA ARG A 209 3.86 13.61 4.67
C ARG A 209 2.90 13.54 3.50
N LYS A 210 3.08 14.39 2.49
CA LYS A 210 2.27 14.29 1.26
C LYS A 210 2.55 12.92 0.61
N PRO A 211 1.56 12.03 0.49
CA PRO A 211 1.77 10.74 -0.15
C PRO A 211 1.85 10.91 -1.66
N THR A 212 2.47 9.95 -2.34
CA THR A 212 2.19 9.73 -3.76
C THR A 212 0.72 9.33 -3.86
N VAL A 213 -0.10 10.07 -4.61
CA VAL A 213 -1.50 9.70 -4.85
C VAL A 213 -1.53 8.68 -5.97
N LEU A 214 -1.92 7.47 -5.61
CA LEU A 214 -1.81 6.26 -6.45
C LEU A 214 -3.07 6.04 -7.25
N THR A 215 -4.19 6.39 -6.64
CA THR A 215 -5.49 6.29 -7.24
C THR A 215 -6.39 7.35 -6.65
N ARG A 216 -7.21 7.95 -7.51
CA ARG A 216 -8.30 8.84 -7.11
C ARG A 216 -9.60 8.05 -6.91
N ALA A 217 -9.71 6.88 -7.54
CA ALA A 217 -10.84 5.98 -7.47
C ALA A 217 -10.34 4.52 -7.53
N PRO A 218 -10.00 3.90 -6.38
CA PRO A 218 -9.44 2.57 -6.34
C PRO A 218 -10.44 1.59 -6.92
N ALA A 219 -9.96 0.69 -7.76
CA ALA A 219 -10.83 -0.29 -8.37
C ALA A 219 -11.47 -1.20 -7.30
N ASP A 220 -12.78 -1.40 -7.39
CA ASP A 220 -13.48 -2.37 -6.55
C ASP A 220 -12.97 -3.79 -6.88
N PRO A 221 -12.42 -4.55 -5.92
CA PRO A 221 -11.92 -5.90 -6.16
C PRO A 221 -12.97 -6.85 -6.75
N ALA A 222 -14.27 -6.61 -6.53
CA ALA A 222 -15.34 -7.42 -7.09
C ALA A 222 -15.75 -7.01 -8.52
N ARG A 223 -15.26 -5.87 -9.02
CA ARG A 223 -15.64 -5.35 -10.33
C ARG A 223 -15.00 -6.19 -11.43
N ALA A 224 -15.86 -6.78 -12.26
CA ALA A 224 -15.45 -7.46 -13.48
C ALA A 224 -14.80 -6.48 -14.46
N ILE A 225 -13.75 -6.94 -15.12
CA ILE A 225 -12.97 -6.23 -16.12
C ILE A 225 -13.13 -6.95 -17.46
N GLY A 226 -13.35 -6.17 -18.51
CA GLY A 226 -13.52 -6.70 -19.86
C GLY A 226 -13.74 -5.58 -20.86
N PRO A 227 -14.09 -5.93 -22.11
CA PRO A 227 -14.40 -4.96 -23.16
C PRO A 227 -15.34 -3.84 -22.67
N GLY A 228 -14.97 -2.59 -22.92
CA GLY A 228 -15.66 -1.38 -22.46
C GLY A 228 -15.11 -0.77 -21.17
N SER A 229 -14.27 -1.50 -20.42
CA SER A 229 -13.61 -0.97 -19.21
C SER A 229 -12.46 -0.05 -19.58
N VAL A 230 -12.24 1.02 -18.81
CA VAL A 230 -10.99 1.79 -18.84
C VAL A 230 -10.21 1.49 -17.57
N VAL A 231 -8.99 0.98 -17.70
CA VAL A 231 -8.17 0.50 -16.59
C VAL A 231 -6.84 1.25 -16.47
N VAL A 232 -6.31 1.30 -15.24
CA VAL A 232 -4.90 1.58 -14.96
C VAL A 232 -4.27 0.27 -14.50
N LEU A 233 -3.29 -0.24 -15.23
CA LEU A 233 -2.61 -1.51 -14.94
C LEU A 233 -1.35 -1.24 -14.12
N SER A 234 -1.22 -1.92 -12.99
CA SER A 234 -0.03 -1.88 -12.13
C SER A 234 0.68 -3.22 -12.18
N HIS A 235 2.00 -3.19 -12.41
CA HIS A 235 2.87 -4.35 -12.26
C HIS A 235 2.85 -4.79 -10.80
N VAL A 236 2.63 -6.08 -10.54
CA VAL A 236 2.35 -6.57 -9.18
C VAL A 236 3.54 -6.38 -8.24
N TRP A 237 4.75 -6.65 -8.73
CA TRP A 237 5.93 -6.70 -7.85
C TRP A 237 6.59 -5.34 -7.64
N THR A 238 6.67 -4.50 -8.66
CA THR A 238 7.23 -3.14 -8.51
C THR A 238 6.18 -2.11 -8.10
N GLY A 239 4.90 -2.40 -8.34
CA GLY A 239 3.78 -1.47 -8.17
C GLY A 239 3.74 -0.35 -9.23
N ALA A 240 4.63 -0.37 -10.22
CA ALA A 240 4.67 0.63 -11.27
C ALA A 240 3.51 0.45 -12.27
N THR A 241 2.97 1.53 -12.80
CA THR A 241 1.81 1.53 -13.70
C THR A 241 2.23 1.60 -15.16
N LEU A 242 1.57 0.81 -16.02
CA LEU A 242 1.76 0.82 -17.46
C LEU A 242 1.43 2.20 -18.04
N HIS A 243 2.38 2.78 -18.75
CA HIS A 243 2.34 4.18 -19.13
C HIS A 243 2.84 4.43 -20.55
N ALA A 244 2.24 5.42 -21.21
CA ALA A 244 2.74 6.00 -22.45
C ALA A 244 2.50 7.52 -22.47
N ASP A 245 3.46 8.27 -23.01
CA ASP A 245 3.44 9.75 -23.06
C ASP A 245 3.61 10.33 -24.47
N GLY A 246 3.55 9.49 -25.51
CA GLY A 246 3.77 9.93 -26.90
C GLY A 246 5.24 10.02 -27.30
N THR A 247 6.19 9.86 -26.36
CA THR A 247 7.63 9.94 -26.65
C THR A 247 8.09 8.75 -27.49
N PRO A 248 8.76 8.96 -28.64
CA PRO A 248 9.36 7.87 -29.38
C PRO A 248 10.49 7.22 -28.60
N TRP A 249 10.80 5.96 -28.89
CA TRP A 249 12.03 5.35 -28.41
C TRP A 249 13.23 6.15 -28.95
N SER A 250 14.05 6.72 -28.06
CA SER A 250 15.26 7.47 -28.45
C SER A 250 16.44 6.51 -28.65
N TYR A 251 16.43 5.79 -29.76
CA TYR A 251 17.54 4.92 -30.18
C TYR A 251 17.74 5.02 -31.69
N ASP A 252 19.00 5.14 -32.12
CA ASP A 252 19.35 5.24 -33.54
C ASP A 252 18.99 3.95 -34.28
N GLY A 253 17.99 4.02 -35.17
CA GLY A 253 17.57 2.89 -36.01
C GLY A 253 16.53 1.96 -35.40
N CYS A 254 15.89 2.31 -34.27
CA CYS A 254 14.82 1.50 -33.67
C CYS A 254 13.45 1.81 -34.32
N PRO A 255 12.81 0.87 -35.04
CA PRO A 255 11.49 1.09 -35.64
C PRO A 255 10.33 0.87 -34.66
N LEU A 256 10.60 0.82 -33.35
CA LEU A 256 9.58 0.54 -32.34
C LEU A 256 8.58 1.69 -32.10
N GLY A 257 8.66 2.80 -32.84
CA GLY A 257 7.69 3.88 -32.69
C GLY A 257 7.67 4.47 -31.27
N THR A 258 6.48 4.68 -30.72
CA THR A 258 6.27 5.33 -29.43
C THR A 258 6.43 4.38 -28.26
N ARG A 259 7.21 4.80 -27.25
CA ARG A 259 7.58 3.99 -26.10
C ARG A 259 6.41 3.67 -25.18
N VAL A 260 6.53 2.54 -24.50
CA VAL A 260 5.70 2.14 -23.36
C VAL A 260 6.65 1.79 -22.23
N THR A 261 6.35 2.28 -21.05
CA THR A 261 7.17 2.15 -19.84
C THR A 261 6.27 1.84 -18.64
N ALA A 262 6.88 1.59 -17.48
CA ALA A 262 6.17 1.57 -16.21
C ALA A 262 6.69 2.66 -15.29
N VAL A 263 5.77 3.39 -14.65
CA VAL A 263 6.08 4.58 -13.83
C VAL A 263 5.50 4.43 -12.43
N ARG A 264 6.06 5.13 -11.44
CA ARG A 264 5.32 5.33 -10.18
C ARG A 264 4.11 6.20 -10.50
N SER A 265 2.91 5.68 -10.26
CA SER A 265 1.66 6.35 -10.68
C SER A 265 1.62 7.81 -10.26
N THR A 266 1.18 8.65 -11.19
CA THR A 266 0.88 10.06 -10.96
C THR A 266 -0.63 10.33 -11.11
N ALA A 267 -1.42 9.27 -11.24
CA ALA A 267 -2.83 9.29 -11.63
C ALA A 267 -3.10 10.09 -12.92
N SER A 268 -2.11 10.10 -13.84
CA SER A 268 -2.16 10.84 -15.12
C SER A 268 -3.01 10.13 -16.18
N ASP A 269 -3.37 10.85 -17.24
CA ASP A 269 -4.09 10.26 -18.38
C ASP A 269 -3.20 9.30 -19.21
N GLY A 270 -1.87 9.40 -19.09
CA GLY A 270 -0.91 8.51 -19.75
C GLY A 270 -0.88 7.08 -19.20
N GLU A 271 -1.61 6.81 -18.11
CA GLU A 271 -1.68 5.51 -17.44
C GLU A 271 -2.96 4.73 -17.79
N ARG A 272 -3.85 5.33 -18.61
CA ARG A 272 -5.21 4.82 -18.85
C ARG A 272 -5.31 4.04 -20.15
N TRP A 273 -5.85 2.83 -20.06
CA TRP A 273 -6.00 1.89 -21.17
C TRP A 273 -7.45 1.43 -21.28
N ALA A 274 -8.09 1.70 -22.41
CA ALA A 274 -9.40 1.14 -22.74
C ALA A 274 -9.22 -0.32 -23.19
N VAL A 275 -9.95 -1.22 -22.54
CA VAL A 275 -10.06 -2.63 -22.94
C VAL A 275 -11.12 -2.72 -24.02
N GLU A 276 -10.73 -3.09 -25.24
CA GLU A 276 -11.61 -3.23 -26.40
C GLU A 276 -11.73 -4.69 -26.82
N PRO A 277 -12.85 -5.10 -27.43
CA PRO A 277 -13.02 -6.48 -27.89
C PRO A 277 -12.08 -6.78 -29.07
N GLY A 278 -11.41 -7.93 -29.01
CA GLY A 278 -10.63 -8.52 -30.11
C GLY A 278 -11.30 -9.76 -30.70
N ALA A 279 -10.62 -10.44 -31.62
CA ALA A 279 -11.12 -11.68 -32.21
C ALA A 279 -11.18 -12.82 -31.18
N ALA A 280 -12.20 -13.69 -31.28
CA ALA A 280 -12.29 -14.94 -30.52
C ALA A 280 -12.04 -14.83 -28.99
N GLY A 281 -12.53 -13.76 -28.36
CA GLY A 281 -12.39 -13.55 -26.91
C GLY A 281 -11.05 -12.92 -26.48
N LEU A 282 -10.20 -12.54 -27.43
CA LEU A 282 -9.03 -11.70 -27.18
C LEU A 282 -9.46 -10.26 -26.88
N VAL A 283 -8.52 -9.46 -26.38
CA VAL A 283 -8.72 -8.03 -26.14
C VAL A 283 -7.69 -7.20 -26.87
N ARG A 284 -8.01 -5.91 -27.05
CA ARG A 284 -7.10 -4.87 -27.52
C ARG A 284 -7.00 -3.83 -26.42
N LEU A 285 -5.81 -3.28 -26.22
CA LEU A 285 -5.59 -2.23 -25.22
C LEU A 285 -5.31 -0.93 -25.94
N ARG A 286 -6.30 -0.02 -25.96
CA ARG A 286 -6.13 1.32 -26.53
C ARG A 286 -5.72 2.29 -25.44
N HIS A 287 -4.58 2.92 -25.61
CA HIS A 287 -4.14 4.03 -24.78
C HIS A 287 -5.13 5.20 -24.92
N VAL A 288 -5.72 5.64 -23.80
CA VAL A 288 -6.84 6.58 -23.82
C VAL A 288 -6.41 7.94 -24.35
N ALA A 289 -5.25 8.46 -23.91
CA ALA A 289 -4.81 9.81 -24.26
C ALA A 289 -4.42 9.96 -25.74
N THR A 290 -3.84 8.92 -26.35
CA THR A 290 -3.35 9.00 -27.74
C THR A 290 -4.27 8.32 -28.75
N GLY A 291 -5.18 7.46 -28.31
CA GLY A 291 -6.00 6.61 -29.19
C GLY A 291 -5.22 5.47 -29.87
N SER A 292 -3.93 5.34 -29.59
CA SER A 292 -3.06 4.28 -30.12
C SER A 292 -3.23 2.98 -29.34
N TYR A 293 -2.83 1.87 -29.93
CA TYR A 293 -2.94 0.53 -29.33
C TYR A 293 -1.61 0.00 -28.83
N LEU A 294 -1.65 -0.67 -27.68
CA LEU A 294 -0.54 -1.45 -27.15
C LEU A 294 -0.19 -2.58 -28.13
N GLY A 295 1.07 -2.65 -28.51
CA GLY A 295 1.58 -3.69 -29.40
C GLY A 295 2.96 -4.19 -29.02
N SER A 296 3.26 -5.40 -29.46
CA SER A 296 4.56 -6.05 -29.24
C SER A 296 4.99 -6.78 -30.52
N PRO A 297 5.49 -6.05 -31.53
CA PRO A 297 5.80 -6.63 -32.83
C PRO A 297 6.94 -7.66 -32.71
N GLY A 298 6.74 -8.83 -33.34
CA GLY A 298 7.77 -9.87 -33.42
C GLY A 298 9.05 -9.39 -34.11
N GLY A 299 10.19 -9.92 -33.68
CA GLY A 299 11.51 -9.54 -34.21
C GLY A 299 12.03 -8.18 -33.75
N SER A 300 11.25 -7.43 -32.97
CA SER A 300 11.71 -6.19 -32.34
C SER A 300 12.53 -6.45 -31.08
N ARG A 301 13.36 -5.46 -30.69
CA ARG A 301 14.20 -5.52 -29.49
C ARG A 301 14.04 -4.28 -28.63
N SER A 302 13.80 -4.47 -27.34
CA SER A 302 13.74 -3.41 -26.34
C SER A 302 15.15 -2.84 -26.09
N PRO A 303 15.28 -1.55 -25.75
CA PRO A 303 16.58 -0.87 -25.74
C PRO A 303 17.45 -1.22 -24.53
N VAL A 304 16.89 -1.67 -23.41
CA VAL A 304 17.67 -1.91 -22.18
C VAL A 304 18.04 -3.39 -22.07
N THR A 305 17.07 -4.29 -22.24
CA THR A 305 17.29 -5.73 -22.05
C THR A 305 17.40 -6.53 -23.34
N GLY A 306 17.03 -5.95 -24.49
CA GLY A 306 17.04 -6.65 -25.78
C GLY A 306 15.93 -7.70 -25.93
N GLN A 307 14.97 -7.74 -25.00
CA GLN A 307 13.75 -8.56 -25.06
C GLN A 307 12.81 -8.06 -26.17
N GLN A 308 11.65 -8.71 -26.42
CA GLN A 308 10.74 -8.21 -27.45
C GLN A 308 10.24 -6.81 -27.07
N GLY A 309 10.26 -5.88 -28.02
CA GLY A 309 9.86 -4.50 -27.75
C GLY A 309 8.35 -4.37 -27.55
N VAL A 310 7.96 -3.42 -26.69
CA VAL A 310 6.57 -2.99 -26.53
C VAL A 310 6.47 -1.52 -26.91
N ARG A 311 5.36 -1.19 -27.57
CA ARG A 311 5.10 0.14 -28.12
C ARG A 311 3.61 0.45 -28.16
N ILE A 312 3.27 1.70 -28.44
CA ILE A 312 1.96 2.02 -28.99
C ILE A 312 2.01 2.25 -30.50
N GLY A 313 0.94 1.91 -31.23
CA GLY A 313 0.81 2.15 -32.68
C GLY A 313 -0.63 2.29 -33.14
N SER A 314 -0.84 2.64 -34.41
CA SER A 314 -2.20 2.83 -34.97
C SER A 314 -2.95 1.52 -35.22
N THR A 315 -2.23 0.44 -35.54
CA THR A 315 -2.82 -0.89 -35.73
C THR A 315 -2.91 -1.63 -34.40
N PRO A 316 -4.08 -2.18 -34.04
CA PRO A 316 -4.23 -2.94 -32.81
C PRO A 316 -3.58 -4.32 -32.91
N ASP A 317 -2.72 -4.62 -31.93
CA ASP A 317 -2.34 -6.00 -31.63
C ASP A 317 -3.39 -6.63 -30.70
N GLU A 318 -3.51 -7.96 -30.77
CA GLU A 318 -4.46 -8.71 -29.93
C GLU A 318 -3.74 -9.38 -28.76
N TRP A 319 -4.40 -9.37 -27.61
CA TRP A 319 -3.86 -9.87 -26.36
C TRP A 319 -4.82 -10.89 -25.75
N ARG A 320 -4.29 -12.05 -25.38
CA ARG A 320 -5.00 -13.02 -24.55
C ARG A 320 -4.85 -12.63 -23.10
N VAL A 321 -5.98 -12.61 -22.39
CA VAL A 321 -6.01 -12.37 -20.95
C VAL A 321 -5.93 -13.72 -20.25
N GLU A 322 -4.89 -13.92 -19.45
CA GLU A 322 -4.75 -15.11 -18.60
C GLU A 322 -4.92 -14.70 -17.14
N VAL A 323 -5.92 -15.28 -16.48
CA VAL A 323 -6.33 -14.97 -15.11
C VAL A 323 -7.00 -16.19 -14.50
N GLU A 324 -6.84 -16.39 -13.19
CA GLU A 324 -7.61 -17.40 -12.46
C GLU A 324 -9.05 -16.91 -12.24
N GLY A 325 -10.03 -17.64 -12.79
CA GLY A 325 -11.44 -17.30 -12.69
C GLY A 325 -11.80 -16.10 -13.59
N SER A 326 -12.56 -15.15 -13.04
CA SER A 326 -12.96 -13.94 -13.77
C SER A 326 -11.88 -12.86 -13.66
N TRP A 327 -11.66 -12.10 -14.73
CA TRP A 327 -10.81 -10.90 -14.66
C TRP A 327 -11.52 -9.85 -13.81
N THR A 328 -11.02 -9.64 -12.60
CA THR A 328 -11.51 -8.61 -11.68
C THR A 328 -10.37 -7.67 -11.31
N ALA A 329 -10.68 -6.55 -10.66
CA ALA A 329 -9.64 -5.58 -10.37
C ALA A 329 -8.56 -6.08 -9.39
N GLY A 330 -8.93 -7.00 -8.49
CA GLY A 330 -8.01 -7.62 -7.54
C GLY A 330 -7.27 -8.84 -8.07
N SER A 331 -7.52 -9.25 -9.33
CA SER A 331 -6.90 -10.43 -9.93
C SER A 331 -5.45 -10.17 -10.34
N ARG A 332 -4.60 -11.19 -10.19
CA ARG A 332 -3.35 -11.28 -10.95
C ARG A 332 -3.69 -11.66 -12.40
N VAL A 333 -3.27 -10.85 -13.34
CA VAL A 333 -3.51 -11.07 -14.77
C VAL A 333 -2.21 -11.03 -15.54
N ARG A 334 -2.09 -11.91 -16.55
CA ARG A 334 -1.09 -11.85 -17.61
C ARG A 334 -1.77 -11.42 -18.90
N LEU A 335 -1.12 -10.51 -19.62
CA LEU A 335 -1.53 -10.10 -20.95
C LEU A 335 -0.55 -10.71 -21.93
N VAL A 336 -1.03 -11.63 -22.77
CA VAL A 336 -0.19 -12.42 -23.68
C VAL A 336 -0.42 -11.97 -25.09
N HIS A 337 0.61 -11.46 -25.74
CA HIS A 337 0.52 -11.03 -27.13
C HIS A 337 0.17 -12.23 -28.02
N ALA A 338 -0.96 -12.16 -28.71
CA ALA A 338 -1.54 -13.32 -29.39
C ALA A 338 -0.66 -13.85 -30.53
N ALA A 339 0.01 -12.95 -31.27
CA ALA A 339 0.82 -13.34 -32.43
C ALA A 339 2.18 -13.94 -32.06
N THR A 340 2.78 -13.55 -30.93
CA THR A 340 4.14 -14.00 -30.56
C THR A 340 4.18 -14.87 -29.31
N GLY A 341 3.10 -14.93 -28.53
CA GLY A 341 3.06 -15.63 -27.24
C GLY A 341 3.81 -14.94 -26.10
N ALA A 342 4.41 -13.77 -26.35
CA ALA A 342 5.16 -13.02 -25.35
C ALA A 342 4.21 -12.37 -24.32
N ALA A 343 4.54 -12.46 -23.02
CA ALA A 343 3.80 -11.77 -21.97
C ALA A 343 4.17 -10.28 -21.92
N LEU A 344 3.22 -9.40 -21.60
CA LEU A 344 3.54 -8.06 -21.15
C LEU A 344 4.29 -8.15 -19.81
N HIS A 345 5.50 -7.63 -19.78
CA HIS A 345 6.49 -7.86 -18.74
C HIS A 345 7.12 -6.55 -18.30
N SER A 346 7.48 -6.44 -17.03
CA SER A 346 8.18 -5.26 -16.51
C SER A 346 9.18 -5.62 -15.41
N HIS A 347 10.27 -4.89 -15.35
CA HIS A 347 11.35 -5.12 -14.38
C HIS A 347 11.97 -3.80 -13.92
N LEU A 348 12.90 -3.87 -12.96
CA LEU A 348 13.57 -2.68 -12.41
C LEU A 348 14.64 -2.08 -13.35
N HIS A 349 14.92 -2.69 -14.51
CA HIS A 349 15.83 -2.10 -15.49
C HIS A 349 15.23 -0.83 -16.13
N SER A 350 16.07 0.19 -16.22
CA SER A 350 15.76 1.50 -16.80
C SER A 350 17.03 2.09 -17.42
N ASP A 351 16.87 3.03 -18.35
CA ASP A 351 17.97 3.83 -18.89
C ASP A 351 17.56 5.30 -18.99
N GLU A 352 18.43 6.21 -18.54
CA GLU A 352 18.15 7.65 -18.51
C GLU A 352 17.86 8.22 -19.90
N ARG A 353 18.52 7.69 -20.93
CA ARG A 353 18.30 8.15 -22.30
C ARG A 353 17.10 7.46 -22.90
N ALA A 354 17.06 6.13 -22.91
CA ALA A 354 16.07 5.34 -23.64
C ALA A 354 14.68 5.34 -22.99
N THR A 355 14.61 5.19 -21.66
CA THR A 355 13.34 5.14 -20.92
C THR A 355 13.06 6.42 -20.12
N GLY A 356 13.98 7.40 -20.11
CA GLY A 356 13.87 8.59 -19.27
C GLY A 356 13.90 8.25 -17.78
N GLY A 357 14.65 7.19 -17.41
CA GLY A 357 14.71 6.68 -16.05
C GLY A 357 13.47 5.89 -15.60
N GLN A 358 12.49 5.69 -16.48
CA GLN A 358 11.29 4.89 -16.20
C GLN A 358 11.58 3.38 -16.37
N GLN A 359 10.79 2.52 -15.70
CA GLN A 359 10.96 1.07 -15.84
C GLN A 359 10.66 0.64 -17.28
N GLU A 360 11.51 -0.22 -17.82
CA GLU A 360 11.29 -0.81 -19.14
C GLU A 360 10.10 -1.79 -19.10
N VAL A 361 9.25 -1.70 -20.13
CA VAL A 361 8.18 -2.67 -20.38
C VAL A 361 8.46 -3.40 -21.68
N THR A 362 8.33 -4.72 -21.66
CA THR A 362 8.75 -5.61 -22.75
C THR A 362 7.72 -6.72 -23.00
N GLY A 363 7.91 -7.41 -24.13
CA GLY A 363 7.29 -8.69 -24.40
C GLY A 363 8.27 -9.80 -24.00
N PHE A 364 7.91 -10.62 -23.02
CA PHE A 364 8.79 -11.68 -22.53
C PHE A 364 8.26 -13.07 -22.92
N ALA A 365 9.02 -13.78 -23.74
CA ALA A 365 8.69 -15.14 -24.17
C ALA A 365 9.06 -16.21 -23.14
N GLY A 366 10.00 -15.90 -22.22
CA GLY A 366 10.48 -16.83 -21.21
C GLY A 366 9.45 -17.16 -20.13
N ARG A 367 8.52 -16.21 -19.89
CA ARG A 367 7.44 -16.27 -18.90
C ARG A 367 7.94 -16.40 -17.47
N ASP A 368 7.57 -15.47 -16.61
CA ASP A 368 7.91 -15.52 -15.19
C ASP A 368 6.91 -14.73 -14.34
N ASP A 369 7.32 -14.35 -13.13
CA ASP A 369 6.48 -13.59 -12.22
C ASP A 369 6.41 -12.09 -12.58
N ASN A 370 7.36 -11.54 -13.34
CA ASN A 370 7.32 -10.14 -13.80
C ASN A 370 6.26 -9.90 -14.91
N ASP A 371 5.54 -10.95 -15.30
CA ASP A 371 4.40 -10.88 -16.20
C ASP A 371 3.09 -10.52 -15.48
N TRP A 372 3.08 -10.47 -14.14
CA TRP A 372 1.87 -10.26 -13.37
C TRP A 372 1.51 -8.77 -13.26
N TRP A 373 0.29 -8.45 -13.69
CA TRP A 373 -0.35 -7.14 -13.54
C TRP A 373 -1.62 -7.25 -12.68
N THR A 374 -2.07 -6.12 -12.15
CA THR A 374 -3.36 -5.96 -11.46
C THR A 374 -3.99 -4.64 -11.88
N VAL A 375 -5.29 -4.47 -11.69
CA VAL A 375 -5.95 -3.18 -11.95
C VAL A 375 -5.87 -2.31 -10.71
N LEU A 376 -5.34 -1.09 -10.86
CA LEU A 376 -5.27 -0.07 -9.81
C LEU A 376 -6.52 0.82 -9.81
N GLU A 377 -6.95 1.26 -10.99
CA GLU A 377 -8.19 2.03 -11.21
C GLU A 377 -9.01 1.39 -12.33
N THR A 378 -10.33 1.50 -12.25
CA THR A 378 -11.22 1.14 -13.36
C THR A 378 -12.43 2.05 -13.42
N ARG A 379 -12.90 2.39 -14.63
CA ARG A 379 -14.05 3.25 -14.88
C ARG A 379 -15.09 2.55 -15.73
#